data_AF-A0A8H4S697-F1
#
_entry.id   AF-A0A8H4S697-F1
#
_cell.length_a   1.000
_cell.length_b   1.000
_cell.length_c   1.000
_cell.angle_alpha   90.00
_cell.angle_beta   90.00
_cell.angle_gamma   90.00
#
_symmetry.space_group_name_H-M   'P 1'
#
loop_
_entity.id
_entity.type
_entity.pdbx_description
1 polymer ?
#
loop_
_entity_poly.entity_id
_entity_poly.type
_entity_poly.pdbx_seq_one_letter_code
_entity_poly.pdbx_strand_id
1 'polypeptide(L)'
;MSSSKAPLAKTPARREQDDWEEAQEAKTQELQQQVETLLKQLAEQKKHNAQVEDHLAQIHAQVTASVPASAVQGPRIPKAEHFEGNRTKLRGFLTQMDMYIDVNKVKLPSEASKVIFMLTYLRGQAWNWLEPYIRDYYEKASDEWSAMTTEIFGSYGSFRRYLERIFGDIDATRTAERKLQKIR
;
A
#
# COMPACT_ATOMS: atom_id res chain seq x y z
N MET A 1 76.70 -27.47 45.17
CA MET A 1 76.09 -26.14 45.39
C MET A 1 75.37 -25.75 44.10
N SER A 2 74.07 -25.52 44.23
CA SER A 2 73.12 -25.27 43.16
C SER A 2 73.35 -23.90 42.52
N SER A 3 73.31 -23.79 41.18
CA SER A 3 73.22 -22.49 40.52
C SER A 3 72.06 -22.52 39.52
N SER A 4 70.92 -22.08 40.03
CA SER A 4 69.66 -21.89 39.31
C SER A 4 69.84 -20.79 38.27
N LYS A 5 69.80 -21.14 36.98
CA LYS A 5 69.66 -20.16 35.89
C LYS A 5 68.23 -19.63 35.91
N ALA A 6 68.05 -18.43 36.47
CA ALA A 6 66.81 -17.68 36.32
C ALA A 6 66.53 -17.43 34.82
N PRO A 7 65.28 -17.58 34.33
CA PRO A 7 64.98 -17.31 32.94
C PRO A 7 65.14 -15.81 32.66
N LEU A 8 65.86 -15.44 31.59
CA LEU A 8 65.97 -14.05 31.16
C LEU A 8 64.57 -13.49 30.88
N ALA A 9 64.17 -12.47 31.63
CA ALA A 9 62.94 -11.73 31.40
C ALA A 9 63.03 -10.99 30.05
N LYS A 10 62.06 -11.21 29.16
CA LYS A 10 61.95 -10.51 27.86
C LYS A 10 62.03 -8.98 28.04
N THR A 11 62.69 -8.28 27.11
CA THR A 11 62.81 -6.80 27.07
C THR A 11 61.44 -6.14 26.88
N PRO A 12 61.12 -4.99 27.52
CA PRO A 12 59.79 -4.38 27.52
C PRO A 12 59.18 -4.13 26.13
N ALA A 13 59.97 -3.66 25.16
CA ALA A 13 59.49 -3.43 23.78
C ALA A 13 59.02 -4.71 23.05
N ARG A 14 59.56 -5.88 23.42
CA ARG A 14 59.14 -7.16 22.85
C ARG A 14 57.84 -7.67 23.46
N ARG A 15 57.52 -7.28 24.70
CA ARG A 15 56.24 -7.62 25.33
C ARG A 15 55.10 -6.83 24.71
N GLU A 16 55.30 -5.52 24.51
CA GLU A 16 54.28 -4.68 23.87
C GLU A 16 53.93 -5.18 22.47
N GLN A 17 54.92 -5.58 21.67
CA GLN A 17 54.67 -6.09 20.32
C GLN A 17 53.98 -7.47 20.29
N ASP A 18 54.33 -8.36 21.23
CA ASP A 18 53.61 -9.63 21.43
C ASP A 18 52.13 -9.34 21.84
N ASP A 19 51.88 -8.33 22.69
CA ASP A 19 50.52 -7.94 23.15
C ASP A 19 49.66 -7.33 22.01
N TRP A 20 50.27 -6.57 21.08
CA TRP A 20 49.57 -6.00 19.92
C TRP A 20 49.18 -7.08 18.88
N GLU A 21 50.05 -8.07 18.65
CA GLU A 21 49.75 -9.20 17.76
C GLU A 21 48.65 -10.09 18.35
N GLU A 22 48.69 -10.38 19.66
CA GLU A 22 47.65 -11.15 20.34
C GLU A 22 46.28 -10.43 20.31
N ALA A 23 46.26 -9.10 20.46
CA ALA A 23 45.05 -8.31 20.33
C ALA A 23 44.47 -8.31 18.89
N GLN A 24 45.32 -8.32 17.87
CA GLN A 24 44.87 -8.43 16.47
C GLN A 24 44.34 -9.83 16.14
N GLU A 25 44.98 -10.88 16.65
CA GLU A 25 44.51 -12.25 16.51
C GLU A 25 43.17 -12.46 17.22
N ALA A 26 43.02 -11.96 18.44
CA ALA A 26 41.76 -12.02 19.18
C ALA A 26 40.63 -11.32 18.41
N LYS A 27 40.89 -10.13 17.86
CA LYS A 27 39.90 -9.40 17.05
C LYS A 27 39.55 -10.13 15.75
N THR A 28 40.52 -10.77 15.12
CA THR A 28 40.30 -11.56 13.90
C THR A 28 39.46 -12.80 14.20
N GLN A 29 39.74 -13.49 15.31
CA GLN A 29 38.94 -14.63 15.77
C GLN A 29 37.51 -14.21 16.14
N GLU A 30 37.33 -13.06 16.78
CA GLU A 30 36.02 -12.51 17.08
C GLU A 30 35.22 -12.24 15.80
N LEU A 31 35.83 -11.60 14.79
CA LEU A 31 35.19 -11.40 13.49
C LEU A 31 34.83 -12.72 12.81
N GLN A 32 35.71 -13.73 12.89
CA GLN A 32 35.44 -15.06 12.32
C GLN A 32 34.24 -15.74 13.01
N GLN A 33 34.14 -15.66 14.33
CA GLN A 33 32.99 -16.17 15.09
C GLN A 33 31.70 -15.43 14.74
N GLN A 34 31.76 -14.10 14.54
CA GLN A 34 30.62 -13.32 14.09
C GLN A 34 30.14 -13.74 12.70
N VAL A 35 31.07 -13.95 11.74
CA VAL A 35 30.74 -14.43 10.39
C VAL A 35 30.10 -15.81 10.43
N GLU A 36 30.63 -16.74 11.22
CA GLU A 36 30.05 -18.08 11.36
C GLU A 36 28.64 -18.03 11.94
N THR A 37 28.43 -17.16 12.92
CA THR A 37 27.12 -16.93 13.53
C THR A 37 26.12 -16.37 12.52
N LEU A 38 26.53 -15.37 11.73
CA LEU A 38 25.69 -14.79 10.67
C LEU A 38 25.33 -15.82 9.59
N LEU A 39 26.26 -16.70 9.20
CA LEU A 39 25.99 -17.76 8.24
C LEU A 39 24.96 -18.77 8.76
N LYS A 40 25.03 -19.14 10.04
CA LYS A 40 24.02 -20.00 10.69
C LYS A 40 22.64 -19.33 10.69
N GLN A 41 22.57 -18.05 11.03
CA GLN A 41 21.32 -17.29 10.99
C GLN A 41 20.73 -17.20 9.57
N LEU A 42 21.57 -17.02 8.54
CA LEU A 42 21.12 -16.94 7.16
C LEU A 42 20.57 -18.29 6.64
N ALA A 43 21.19 -19.40 7.04
CA ALA A 43 20.68 -20.74 6.73
C ALA A 43 19.31 -20.99 7.37
N GLU A 44 19.13 -20.54 8.62
CA GLU A 44 17.88 -20.68 9.34
C GLU A 44 16.77 -19.78 8.76
N GLN A 45 17.09 -18.55 8.39
CA GLN A 45 16.18 -17.65 7.67
C GLN A 45 15.73 -18.24 6.33
N LYS A 46 16.65 -18.83 5.56
CA LYS A 46 16.30 -19.51 4.30
C LYS A 46 15.33 -20.67 4.53
N LYS A 47 15.55 -21.45 5.59
CA LYS A 47 14.65 -22.55 5.96
C LYS A 47 13.27 -22.03 6.36
N HIS A 48 13.20 -20.94 7.12
CA HIS A 48 11.93 -20.33 7.50
C HIS A 48 11.17 -19.80 6.28
N ASN A 49 11.85 -19.12 5.36
CA ASN A 49 11.22 -18.62 4.13
C ASN A 49 10.69 -19.76 3.25
N ALA A 50 11.44 -20.84 3.09
CA ALA A 50 10.97 -22.03 2.36
C ALA A 50 9.70 -22.62 3.01
N GLN A 51 9.65 -22.68 4.35
CA GLN A 51 8.45 -23.13 5.06
C GLN A 51 7.25 -22.20 4.86
N VAL A 52 7.47 -20.88 4.83
CA VAL A 52 6.42 -19.90 4.54
C VAL A 52 5.90 -20.07 3.11
N GLU A 53 6.79 -20.28 2.13
CA GLU A 53 6.42 -20.54 0.75
C GLU A 53 5.60 -21.84 0.61
N ASP A 54 5.99 -22.91 1.30
CA ASP A 54 5.23 -24.17 1.33
C ASP A 54 3.84 -23.99 1.97
N HIS A 55 3.75 -23.26 3.09
CA HIS A 55 2.46 -22.95 3.72
C HIS A 55 1.57 -22.11 2.80
N LEU A 56 2.13 -21.13 2.09
CA LEU A 56 1.39 -20.31 1.13
C LEU A 56 0.88 -21.17 -0.04
N ALA A 57 1.72 -22.06 -0.59
CA ALA A 57 1.31 -22.98 -1.64
C ALA A 57 0.19 -23.92 -1.18
N GLN A 58 0.28 -24.43 0.05
CA GLN A 58 -0.73 -25.31 0.63
C GLN A 58 -2.06 -24.60 0.87
N ILE A 59 -2.04 -23.38 1.43
CA ILE A 59 -3.24 -22.54 1.59
C ILE A 59 -3.85 -22.25 0.23
N HIS A 60 -3.03 -21.89 -0.77
CA HIS A 60 -3.52 -21.60 -2.12
C HIS A 60 -4.17 -22.82 -2.78
N ALA A 61 -3.56 -24.00 -2.67
CA ALA A 61 -4.13 -25.25 -3.17
C ALA A 61 -5.45 -25.60 -2.48
N GLN A 62 -5.52 -25.42 -1.15
CA GLN A 62 -6.72 -25.70 -0.37
C GLN A 62 -7.85 -24.74 -0.70
N VAL A 63 -7.57 -23.43 -0.86
CA VAL A 63 -8.55 -22.41 -1.29
C VAL A 63 -9.01 -22.68 -2.72
N THR A 64 -8.12 -23.06 -3.64
CA THR A 64 -8.48 -23.34 -5.04
C THR A 64 -9.32 -24.61 -5.17
N ALA A 65 -9.05 -25.65 -4.39
CA ALA A 65 -9.78 -26.92 -4.44
C ALA A 65 -11.16 -26.87 -3.78
N SER A 66 -11.40 -25.92 -2.86
CA SER A 66 -12.65 -25.82 -2.08
C SER A 66 -13.61 -24.72 -2.54
N VAL A 67 -13.19 -23.88 -3.49
CA VAL A 67 -14.04 -22.82 -4.04
C VAL A 67 -14.50 -23.21 -5.45
N PRO A 68 -15.79 -23.51 -5.68
CA PRO A 68 -16.31 -23.56 -7.04
C PRO A 68 -16.01 -22.21 -7.71
N ALA A 69 -15.54 -22.21 -8.96
CA ALA A 69 -15.26 -20.98 -9.72
C ALA A 69 -16.45 -19.99 -9.80
N SER A 70 -17.67 -20.45 -9.44
CA SER A 70 -18.89 -19.67 -9.35
C SER A 70 -19.17 -19.03 -7.97
N ALA A 71 -18.44 -19.40 -6.90
CA ALA A 71 -18.72 -18.95 -5.53
C ALA A 71 -18.02 -17.63 -5.13
N VAL A 72 -17.17 -17.06 -5.98
CA VAL A 72 -16.52 -15.74 -5.78
C VAL A 72 -17.27 -14.62 -6.52
N GLN A 73 -18.55 -14.82 -6.81
CA GLN A 73 -19.38 -13.72 -7.31
C GLN A 73 -20.19 -13.18 -6.13
N GLY A 74 -19.62 -12.17 -5.48
CA GLY A 74 -20.39 -11.32 -4.57
C GLY A 74 -21.65 -10.78 -5.25
N PRO A 75 -22.60 -10.24 -4.48
CA PRO A 75 -23.88 -9.76 -5.01
C PRO A 75 -23.69 -8.91 -6.27
N ARG A 76 -24.33 -9.31 -7.37
CA ARG A 76 -24.24 -8.59 -8.64
C ARG A 76 -25.03 -7.29 -8.52
N ILE A 77 -24.36 -6.20 -8.17
CA ILE A 77 -24.98 -4.87 -8.12
C ILE A 77 -25.40 -4.46 -9.54
N PRO A 78 -26.66 -4.03 -9.76
CA PRO A 78 -27.11 -3.49 -11.03
C PRO A 78 -26.25 -2.31 -11.47
N LYS A 79 -25.78 -2.33 -12.74
CA LYS A 79 -24.89 -1.30 -13.31
C LYS A 79 -25.35 0.11 -12.90
N ALA A 80 -24.45 0.87 -12.29
CA ALA A 80 -24.74 2.27 -11.97
C ALA A 80 -25.05 3.07 -13.24
N GLU A 81 -25.89 4.09 -13.07
CA GLU A 81 -26.17 5.04 -14.15
C GLU A 81 -24.93 5.89 -14.43
N HIS A 82 -24.72 6.22 -15.71
CA HIS A 82 -23.69 7.19 -16.07
C HIS A 82 -24.07 8.59 -15.59
N PHE A 83 -23.07 9.37 -15.19
CA PHE A 83 -23.25 10.73 -14.75
C PHE A 83 -22.69 11.73 -15.76
N GLU A 84 -23.57 12.60 -16.26
CA GLU A 84 -23.22 13.61 -17.27
C GLU A 84 -23.05 15.03 -16.72
N GLY A 85 -23.24 15.23 -15.40
CA GLY A 85 -23.21 16.55 -14.77
C GLY A 85 -24.58 17.10 -14.34
N ASN A 86 -25.66 16.32 -14.46
CA ASN A 86 -26.99 16.76 -14.05
C ASN A 86 -27.13 16.85 -12.53
N ARG A 87 -27.31 18.06 -12.00
CA ARG A 87 -27.39 18.33 -10.57
C ARG A 87 -28.39 17.48 -9.81
N THR A 88 -29.58 17.26 -10.38
CA THR A 88 -30.65 16.48 -9.73
C THR A 88 -30.32 15.00 -9.57
N LYS A 89 -29.39 14.48 -10.39
CA LYS A 89 -28.95 13.08 -10.36
C LYS A 89 -27.70 12.85 -9.51
N LEU A 90 -26.96 13.89 -9.13
CA LEU A 90 -25.68 13.75 -8.46
C LEU A 90 -25.77 12.92 -7.18
N ARG A 91 -26.75 13.21 -6.30
CA ARG A 91 -26.90 12.48 -5.03
C ARG A 91 -27.12 10.98 -5.24
N GLY A 92 -27.97 10.63 -6.20
CA GLY A 92 -28.23 9.23 -6.56
C GLY A 92 -26.98 8.55 -7.10
N PHE A 93 -26.26 9.22 -8.01
CA PHE A 93 -25.00 8.75 -8.55
C PHE A 93 -23.94 8.48 -7.47
N LEU A 94 -23.69 9.44 -6.58
CA LEU A 94 -22.71 9.28 -5.50
C LEU A 94 -23.07 8.12 -4.56
N THR A 95 -24.36 7.96 -4.24
CA THR A 95 -24.84 6.84 -3.42
C THR A 95 -24.56 5.49 -4.08
N GLN A 96 -24.81 5.38 -5.40
CA GLN A 96 -24.51 4.17 -6.15
C GLN A 96 -23.00 3.88 -6.14
N MET A 97 -22.15 4.88 -6.32
CA MET A 97 -20.70 4.71 -6.30
C MET A 97 -20.18 4.23 -4.94
N ASP A 98 -20.70 4.79 -3.84
CA ASP A 98 -20.35 4.37 -2.48
C ASP A 98 -20.68 2.87 -2.28
N MET A 99 -21.87 2.42 -2.70
CA MET A 99 -22.26 1.00 -2.64
C MET A 99 -21.34 0.11 -3.47
N TYR A 100 -20.96 0.57 -4.67
CA TYR A 100 -20.07 -0.18 -5.55
C TYR A 100 -18.68 -0.34 -4.96
N ILE A 101 -18.12 0.73 -4.42
CA ILE A 101 -16.82 0.71 -3.75
C ILE A 101 -16.90 -0.22 -2.53
N ASP A 102 -18.00 -0.19 -1.78
CA ASP A 102 -18.19 -1.03 -0.61
C ASP A 102 -18.18 -2.53 -0.93
N VAL A 103 -18.79 -2.94 -2.04
CA VAL A 103 -18.79 -4.34 -2.48
C VAL A 103 -17.49 -4.75 -3.17
N ASN A 104 -16.73 -3.79 -3.70
CA ASN A 104 -15.48 -4.05 -4.43
C ASN A 104 -14.22 -3.64 -3.67
N LYS A 105 -14.26 -3.47 -2.33
CA LYS A 105 -13.12 -3.02 -1.51
C LYS A 105 -11.81 -3.77 -1.78
N VAL A 106 -11.90 -5.10 -1.94
CA VAL A 106 -10.73 -5.94 -2.23
C VAL A 106 -10.11 -5.62 -3.59
N LYS A 107 -10.93 -5.26 -4.60
CA LYS A 107 -10.49 -4.91 -5.95
C LYS A 107 -10.13 -3.43 -6.10
N LEU A 108 -10.55 -2.59 -5.16
CA LEU A 108 -10.31 -1.15 -5.14
C LEU A 108 -9.54 -0.75 -3.86
N PRO A 109 -8.29 -1.23 -3.69
CA PRO A 109 -7.55 -1.08 -2.44
C PRO A 109 -7.06 0.34 -2.17
N SER A 110 -6.87 1.17 -3.21
CA SER A 110 -6.31 2.52 -3.09
C SER A 110 -7.36 3.61 -3.33
N GLU A 111 -7.14 4.80 -2.77
CA GLU A 111 -7.99 5.98 -3.02
C GLU A 111 -8.07 6.31 -4.51
N ALA A 112 -6.93 6.31 -5.21
CA ALA A 112 -6.87 6.51 -6.64
C ALA A 112 -7.70 5.45 -7.41
N SER A 113 -7.65 4.16 -7.01
CA SER A 113 -8.44 3.11 -7.67
C SER A 113 -9.96 3.34 -7.54
N LYS A 114 -10.42 3.87 -6.40
CA LYS A 114 -11.83 4.23 -6.18
C LYS A 114 -12.25 5.41 -7.06
N VAL A 115 -11.40 6.42 -7.16
CA VAL A 115 -11.61 7.58 -8.05
C VAL A 115 -11.66 7.12 -9.50
N ILE A 116 -10.68 6.35 -9.97
CA ILE A 116 -10.62 5.79 -11.32
C ILE A 116 -11.88 4.98 -11.63
N PHE A 117 -12.33 4.14 -10.70
CA PHE A 117 -13.57 3.40 -10.87
C PHE A 117 -14.77 4.33 -11.10
N MET A 118 -14.94 5.37 -10.28
CA MET A 118 -16.02 6.35 -10.47
C MET A 118 -15.90 7.09 -11.80
N LEU A 119 -14.69 7.45 -12.23
CA LEU A 119 -14.43 8.11 -13.52
C LEU A 119 -14.97 7.29 -14.71
N THR A 120 -14.95 5.95 -14.63
CA THR A 120 -15.47 5.09 -15.71
C THR A 120 -16.97 5.27 -15.97
N TYR A 121 -17.72 5.86 -15.03
CA TYR A 121 -19.15 6.15 -15.14
C TYR A 121 -19.44 7.60 -15.56
N LEU A 122 -18.43 8.45 -15.72
CA LEU A 122 -18.63 9.83 -16.12
C LEU A 122 -18.75 9.96 -17.64
N ARG A 123 -19.70 10.77 -18.11
CA ARG A 123 -19.94 11.06 -19.52
C ARG A 123 -20.17 12.56 -19.72
N GLY A 124 -20.29 12.99 -20.97
CA GLY A 124 -20.71 14.35 -21.33
C GLY A 124 -19.89 15.44 -20.63
N GLN A 125 -20.59 16.42 -20.05
CA GLN A 125 -19.96 17.57 -19.41
C GLN A 125 -19.08 17.18 -18.21
N ALA A 126 -19.51 16.21 -17.40
CA ALA A 126 -18.72 15.75 -16.27
C ALA A 126 -17.39 15.12 -16.71
N TRP A 127 -17.40 14.33 -17.78
CA TRP A 127 -16.17 13.77 -18.36
C TRP A 127 -15.26 14.86 -18.93
N ASN A 128 -15.80 15.71 -19.79
CA ASN A 128 -15.01 16.75 -20.48
C ASN A 128 -14.32 17.69 -19.49
N TRP A 129 -14.95 17.94 -18.34
CA TRP A 129 -14.36 18.77 -17.30
C TRP A 129 -13.21 18.07 -16.56
N LEU A 130 -13.28 16.74 -16.37
CA LEU A 130 -12.25 15.96 -15.67
C LEU A 130 -11.10 15.52 -16.56
N GLU A 131 -11.33 15.39 -17.87
CA GLU A 131 -10.38 14.86 -18.84
C GLU A 131 -8.96 15.44 -18.74
N PRO A 132 -8.75 16.76 -18.54
CA PRO A 132 -7.41 17.32 -18.43
C PRO A 132 -6.63 16.77 -17.23
N TYR A 133 -7.30 16.54 -16.10
CA TYR A 133 -6.68 16.00 -14.89
C TYR A 133 -6.47 14.49 -14.98
N ILE A 134 -7.36 13.79 -15.71
CA ILE A 134 -7.18 12.37 -16.02
C ILE A 134 -5.90 12.19 -16.86
N ARG A 135 -5.72 13.00 -17.90
CA ARG A 135 -4.51 12.98 -18.72
C ARG A 135 -3.27 13.29 -17.90
N ASP A 136 -3.35 14.31 -17.04
CA ASP A 136 -2.26 14.67 -16.12
C ASP A 136 -1.82 13.48 -15.25
N TYR A 137 -2.78 12.73 -14.69
CA TYR A 137 -2.53 11.54 -13.87
C TYR A 137 -1.82 10.40 -14.62
N TYR A 138 -2.17 10.17 -15.89
CA TYR A 138 -1.63 9.04 -16.67
C TYR A 138 -0.38 9.37 -17.48
N GLU A 139 -0.20 10.63 -17.88
CA GLU A 139 0.87 11.03 -18.80
C GLU A 139 2.10 11.62 -18.08
N LYS A 140 1.95 12.05 -16.83
CA LYS A 140 3.03 12.69 -16.05
C LYS A 140 3.37 11.92 -14.79
N ALA A 141 4.59 12.12 -14.30
CA ALA A 141 5.01 11.63 -13.00
C ALA A 141 4.26 12.36 -11.87
N SER A 142 4.08 11.70 -10.73
CA SER A 142 3.25 12.21 -9.64
C SER A 142 3.74 13.50 -8.98
N ASP A 143 5.03 13.79 -9.08
CA ASP A 143 5.68 15.02 -8.63
C ASP A 143 5.47 16.21 -9.58
N GLU A 144 5.02 15.94 -10.81
CA GLU A 144 4.70 16.96 -11.83
C GLU A 144 3.19 17.23 -11.96
N TRP A 145 2.36 16.50 -11.21
CA TRP A 145 0.91 16.67 -11.22
C TRP A 145 0.50 18.06 -10.76
N SER A 146 -0.55 18.58 -11.40
CA SER A 146 -1.20 19.79 -10.90
C SER A 146 -1.75 19.57 -9.50
N ALA A 147 -1.85 20.64 -8.70
CA ALA A 147 -2.46 20.57 -7.37
C ALA A 147 -3.87 19.95 -7.38
N MET A 148 -4.64 20.23 -8.45
CA MET A 148 -5.97 19.67 -8.63
C MET A 148 -5.93 18.16 -8.90
N THR A 149 -4.99 17.69 -9.72
CA THR A 149 -4.80 16.25 -9.99
C THR A 149 -4.45 15.51 -8.71
N THR A 150 -3.53 16.04 -7.91
CA THR A 150 -3.16 15.49 -6.61
C THR A 150 -4.36 15.44 -5.65
N GLU A 151 -5.21 16.47 -5.63
CA GLU A 151 -6.42 16.49 -4.81
C GLU A 151 -7.47 15.46 -5.29
N ILE A 152 -7.70 15.37 -6.60
CA ILE A 152 -8.69 14.47 -7.22
C ILE A 152 -8.32 13.01 -6.95
N PHE A 153 -7.06 12.60 -7.19
CA PHE A 153 -6.65 11.20 -7.10
C PHE A 153 -6.12 10.81 -5.72
N GLY A 154 -5.77 11.78 -4.87
CA GLY A 154 -5.24 11.54 -3.53
C GLY A 154 -6.29 11.08 -2.51
N SER A 155 -7.57 11.42 -2.71
CA SER A 155 -8.65 11.00 -1.81
C SER A 155 -9.99 10.90 -2.51
N TYR A 156 -10.65 9.75 -2.35
CA TYR A 156 -12.01 9.56 -2.82
C TYR A 156 -12.98 10.57 -2.18
N GLY A 157 -12.81 10.85 -0.89
CA GLY A 157 -13.63 11.83 -0.18
C GLY A 157 -13.46 13.26 -0.70
N SER A 158 -12.23 13.67 -1.04
CA SER A 158 -11.97 14.97 -1.66
C SER A 158 -12.61 15.06 -3.04
N PHE A 159 -12.45 14.03 -3.88
CA PHE A 159 -13.09 13.97 -5.19
C PHE A 159 -14.62 14.04 -5.11
N ARG A 160 -15.23 13.36 -4.12
CA ARG A 160 -16.67 13.42 -3.90
C ARG A 160 -17.14 14.85 -3.55
N ARG A 161 -16.50 15.49 -2.58
CA ARG A 161 -16.79 16.90 -2.23
C ARG A 161 -16.61 17.83 -3.43
N TYR A 162 -15.62 17.52 -4.26
CA TYR A 162 -15.36 18.25 -5.48
C TYR A 162 -16.53 18.16 -6.46
N LEU A 163 -17.05 16.96 -6.73
CA LEU A 163 -18.23 16.76 -7.56
C LEU A 163 -19.48 17.45 -6.96
N GLU A 164 -19.65 17.40 -5.64
CA GLU A 164 -20.71 18.12 -4.92
C GLU A 164 -20.57 19.65 -5.09
N ARG A 165 -19.35 20.19 -5.14
CA ARG A 165 -19.13 21.62 -5.38
C ARG A 165 -19.45 22.05 -6.81
N ILE A 166 -19.03 21.25 -7.81
CA ILE A 166 -19.17 21.61 -9.23
C ILE A 166 -20.58 21.31 -9.76
N PHE A 167 -21.14 20.16 -9.38
CA PHE A 167 -22.40 19.65 -9.91
C PHE A 167 -23.50 19.53 -8.85
N GLY A 168 -23.26 19.89 -7.59
CA GLY A 168 -24.29 19.85 -6.55
C GLY A 168 -25.29 20.98 -6.68
N ASP A 169 -26.34 20.88 -5.87
CA ASP A 169 -27.39 21.86 -5.73
C ASP A 169 -27.35 22.41 -4.30
N ILE A 170 -27.12 23.72 -4.18
CA ILE A 170 -26.98 24.42 -2.90
C ILE A 170 -28.27 24.32 -2.06
N ASP A 171 -29.42 24.12 -2.69
CA ASP A 171 -30.75 24.09 -2.05
C ASP A 171 -31.45 22.72 -2.08
N ALA A 172 -30.73 21.63 -2.37
CA ALA A 172 -31.31 20.29 -2.52
C ALA A 172 -32.11 19.83 -1.29
N THR A 173 -31.61 20.12 -0.10
CA THR A 173 -32.22 19.71 1.18
C THR A 173 -33.55 20.44 1.41
N ARG A 174 -33.58 21.76 1.23
CA ARG A 174 -34.81 22.57 1.34
C ARG A 174 -35.85 22.19 0.29
N THR A 175 -35.42 21.82 -0.90
CA THR A 175 -36.31 21.42 -1.98
C THR A 175 -36.94 20.05 -1.73
N ALA A 176 -36.18 19.09 -1.17
CA ALA A 176 -36.70 17.78 -0.77
C ALA A 176 -37.70 17.91 0.39
N GLU A 177 -37.39 18.73 1.39
CA GLU A 177 -38.29 19.01 2.53
C GLU A 177 -39.61 19.65 2.09
N ARG A 178 -39.56 20.65 1.21
CA ARG A 178 -40.77 21.29 0.65
C ARG A 178 -41.63 20.34 -0.16
N LYS A 179 -41.02 19.39 -0.89
CA LYS A 179 -41.75 18.37 -1.65
C LYS A 179 -42.43 17.35 -0.73
N LEU A 180 -41.79 16.97 0.36
CA LEU A 180 -42.38 16.08 1.37
C LEU A 180 -43.52 16.75 2.15
N GLN A 181 -43.41 18.05 2.44
CA GLN A 181 -44.49 18.82 3.07
C GLN A 181 -45.72 19.03 2.16
N LYS A 182 -45.55 18.99 0.82
CA LYS A 182 -46.64 19.17 -0.14
C LYS A 182 -47.51 17.92 -0.37
N ILE A 183 -47.11 16.76 0.16
CA ILE A 183 -47.80 15.47 -0.01
C ILE A 183 -48.52 15.07 1.29
N ARG A 184 -48.52 15.95 2.30
CA ARG A 184 -49.19 15.76 3.59
C ARG A 184 -50.39 16.69 3.69
#